data_AF-A0A1M4WN83-F1
#
_entry.id   AF-A0A1M4WN83-F1
#
_cell.length_a   1.000
_cell.length_b   1.000
_cell.length_c   1.000
_cell.angle_alpha   90.00
_cell.angle_beta   90.00
_cell.angle_gamma   90.00
#
_symmetry.space_group_name_H-M   'P 1'
#
loop_
_entity.id
_entity.type
_entity.pdbx_description
1 polymer ?
#
loop_
_entity_poly.entity_id
_entity_poly.type
_entity_poly.pdbx_seq_one_letter_code
_entity_poly.pdbx_strand_id
1 'polypeptide(L)' 'MSWLKPFVAVADYLNAIAGVPNYQQYVDHMEKYHPNEKILSEKEFHRQAIDERYGGGTIRRCC' A
#
# COMPACT_ATOMS: atom_id res chain seq x y z
N MET A 1 -18.95 -17.70 3.08
CA MET A 1 -19.01 -16.36 2.45
C MET A 1 -18.05 -16.30 1.26
N SER A 2 -18.48 -16.60 0.02
CA SER A 2 -17.63 -16.47 -1.19
C SER A 2 -18.19 -15.48 -2.23
N TRP A 3 -19.30 -14.81 -1.91
CA TRP A 3 -20.06 -13.98 -2.85
C TRP A 3 -19.69 -12.48 -2.81
N LEU A 4 -18.87 -12.05 -1.83
CA LEU A 4 -18.39 -10.67 -1.69
C LEU A 4 -17.04 -10.43 -2.38
N LYS A 5 -16.33 -11.50 -2.77
CA LYS A 5 -15.04 -11.44 -3.46
C LYS A 5 -15.02 -10.57 -4.73
N PRO A 6 -16.04 -10.57 -5.61
CA PRO A 6 -16.01 -9.69 -6.78
C PRO A 6 -16.09 -8.21 -6.39
N PHE A 7 -16.81 -7.85 -5.33
CA PHE A 7 -16.92 -6.47 -4.87
C PHE A 7 -15.61 -5.97 -4.24
N VAL A 8 -14.92 -6.81 -3.48
CA VAL A 8 -13.60 -6.48 -2.90
C VAL A 8 -12.56 -6.28 -4.02
N ALA A 9 -12.52 -7.16 -5.02
CA ALA A 9 -11.60 -7.02 -6.15
C ALA A 9 -11.85 -5.73 -6.97
N VAL A 10 -13.11 -5.35 -7.18
CA VAL A 10 -13.45 -4.09 -7.84
C VAL A 10 -13.05 -2.88 -6.99
N ALA A 11 -13.26 -2.92 -5.67
CA ALA A 11 -12.83 -1.86 -4.77
C ALA A 11 -11.29 -1.72 -4.75
N ASP A 12 -10.55 -2.82 -4.73
CA ASP A 12 -9.09 -2.82 -4.82
C ASP A 12 -8.59 -2.23 -6.14
N TYR A 13 -9.24 -2.56 -7.25
CA TYR A 13 -8.92 -1.99 -8.56
C TYR A 13 -9.18 -0.48 -8.60
N LEU A 14 -10.30 -0.01 -8.05
CA LEU A 14 -10.62 1.42 -7.95
C LEU A 14 -9.66 2.15 -7.01
N ASN A 15 -9.27 1.52 -5.90
CA ASN A 15 -8.26 2.06 -4.98
C ASN A 15 -6.91 2.22 -5.67
N ALA A 16 -6.48 1.23 -6.46
CA ALA A 16 -5.25 1.32 -7.25
C ALA A 16 -5.32 2.48 -8.27
N ILE A 17 -6.44 2.65 -8.97
CA ILE A 17 -6.65 3.77 -9.90
C ILE A 17 -6.63 5.13 -9.18
N ALA A 18 -7.27 5.21 -8.02
CA ALA A 18 -7.30 6.44 -7.20
C ALA A 18 -5.96 6.72 -6.49
N GLY A 19 -5.02 5.77 -6.53
CA GLY A 19 -3.76 5.83 -5.77
C GLY A 19 -4.00 5.80 -4.27
N VAL A 20 -5.03 5.08 -3.83
CA VAL A 20 -5.31 4.80 -2.41
C VAL A 20 -4.43 3.62 -2.00
N PRO A 21 -3.51 3.81 -1.04
CA PRO A 21 -2.64 2.75 -0.59
C PRO A 21 -3.45 1.67 0.16
N ASN A 22 -3.31 0.40 -0.24
CA ASN A 22 -3.96 -0.73 0.43
C ASN A 22 -2.97 -1.42 1.37
N TYR A 23 -3.21 -1.31 2.68
CA TYR A 23 -2.36 -1.89 3.72
C TYR A 23 -2.32 -3.43 3.69
N GLN A 24 -3.44 -4.09 3.43
CA GLN A 24 -3.51 -5.56 3.42
C GLN A 24 -2.67 -6.16 2.29
N GLN A 25 -2.70 -5.54 1.10
CA GLN A 25 -1.82 -5.94 -0.02
C GLN A 25 -0.34 -5.69 0.29
N TYR A 26 -0.03 -4.60 1.01
CA TYR A 26 1.33 -4.34 1.49
C TYR A 26 1.82 -5.44 2.45
N VAL A 27 0.99 -5.84 3.42
CA VAL A 27 1.33 -6.91 4.37
C VAL A 27 1.56 -8.23 3.63
N ASP A 28 0.66 -8.65 2.74
CA ASP A 28 0.81 -9.88 1.95
C ASP A 28 2.09 -9.86 1.11
N HIS A 29 2.41 -8.72 0.50
CA HIS A 29 3.66 -8.54 -0.25
C HIS A 29 4.89 -8.66 0.64
N MET A 30 4.89 -8.01 1.81
CA MET A 30 6.00 -8.07 2.76
C MET A 30 6.19 -9.49 3.30
N GLU A 31 5.11 -10.17 3.66
CA GLU A 31 5.16 -11.55 4.14
C GLU A 31 5.68 -12.53 3.07
N LYS A 32 5.30 -12.30 1.80
CA LYS A 32 5.66 -13.19 0.68
C LYS A 32 7.06 -12.95 0.14
N TYR A 33 7.52 -11.71 0.05
CA TYR A 33 8.78 -11.34 -0.61
C TYR A 33 9.85 -10.79 0.33
N HIS A 34 9.45 -10.25 1.50
CA HIS A 34 10.34 -9.62 2.46
C HIS A 34 10.14 -10.15 3.90
N PRO A 35 10.20 -11.48 4.14
CA PRO A 35 9.89 -12.06 5.46
C PRO A 35 10.84 -11.64 6.58
N ASN A 36 12.02 -11.09 6.24
CA ASN A 36 13.02 -10.61 7.19
C ASN A 36 12.91 -9.12 7.51
N GLU A 37 12.00 -8.40 6.85
CA GLU A 37 11.84 -6.96 7.02
C GLU A 37 10.65 -6.65 7.93
N LYS A 38 10.76 -5.56 8.70
CA LYS A 38 9.71 -5.20 9.65
C LYS A 38 8.54 -4.58 8.90
N ILE A 39 7.38 -5.23 8.99
CA ILE A 39 6.11 -4.70 8.48
C ILE A 39 5.78 -3.40 9.21
N LEU A 40 5.57 -2.33 8.46
CA LEU A 40 5.17 -1.03 8.99
C LEU A 40 3.74 -1.11 9.55
N SER A 41 3.43 -0.28 10.55
CA SER A 41 2.04 -0.13 10.98
C SER A 41 1.21 0.61 9.91
N GLU A 42 -0.11 0.40 9.89
CA GLU A 42 -1.03 1.06 8.93
C GLU A 42 -0.82 2.58 8.86
N LYS A 43 -0.65 3.22 10.03
CA LYS A 43 -0.40 4.66 10.14
C LYS A 43 0.94 5.08 9.53
N GLU A 44 1.99 4.28 9.73
CA GLU A 44 3.32 4.53 9.16
C GLU A 44 3.30 4.34 7.64
N PHE A 45 2.63 3.30 7.16
CA PHE A 45 2.44 3.05 5.73
C PHE A 45 1.69 4.20 5.05
N HIS A 46 0.58 4.67 5.64
CA HIS A 46 -0.18 5.80 5.09
C HIS A 46 0.63 7.10 5.12
N ARG A 47 1.38 7.34 6.21
CA ARG A 47 2.26 8.49 6.31
C ARG A 47 3.36 8.45 5.24
N GLN A 48 3.98 7.29 5.02
CA GLN A 48 5.01 7.12 4.00
C GLN A 48 4.43 7.30 2.59
N ALA A 49 3.24 6.76 2.30
CA ALA A 49 2.57 6.94 1.01
C ALA A 49 2.21 8.42 0.75
N ILE A 50 1.76 9.15 1.79
CA ILE A 50 1.49 10.58 1.70
C ILE A 50 2.80 11.38 1.56
N ASP A 51 3.85 11.02 2.29
CA ASP A 51 5.17 11.65 2.20
C ASP A 51 5.81 11.43 0.82
N GLU A 52 5.68 10.25 0.24
CA GLU A 52 6.18 9.95 -1.10
C GLU A 52 5.40 10.73 -2.18
N ARG A 53 4.08 10.88 -2.01
CA ARG A 53 3.20 11.57 -2.97
C ARG A 53 3.21 13.09 -2.83
N TYR A 54 3.35 13.61 -1.61
CA TYR A 54 3.17 15.04 -1.29
C TYR A 54 4.30 15.65 -0.43
N GLY A 55 5.16 14.84 0.19
CA GLY A 55 6.34 15.26 0.98
C GLY A 55 7.50 15.78 0.13
N GLY A 56 7.21 16.33 -1.04
CA GLY A 56 8.15 16.97 -1.95
C GLY A 56 8.75 18.26 -1.38
N GLY A 57 9.58 18.14 -0.36
CA GLY A 57 10.63 19.12 -0.04
C GLY A 57 11.99 18.73 -0.64
N THR A 58 12.21 17.45 -0.95
CA THR A 58 13.45 17.00 -1.59
C THR A 58 13.15 15.86 -2.54
N ILE A 59 13.38 16.08 -3.82
CA ILE A 59 13.40 15.04 -4.86
C ILE A 59 14.39 13.96 -4.41
N ARG A 60 13.90 12.86 -3.84
CA ARG A 60 14.70 11.65 -3.65
C ARG A 60 14.71 10.88 -4.97
N ARG A 61 15.55 11.36 -5.90
CA ARG A 61 16.04 10.53 -7.00
C ARG A 61 16.81 9.38 -6.34
N CYS A 62 16.22 8.20 -6.29
CA CYS A 62 16.96 7.00 -5.94
C CYS A 62 17.91 6.69 -7.11
N CYS A 63 19.19 6.63 -6.80
CA CYS A 63 20.27 6.18 -7.68
C CYS A 63 20.12 4.70 -8.00
#